data_AF-A0A6L6C5G1-F1
#
_entry.id   AF-A0A6L6C5G1-F1
#
_cell.length_a   1.000
_cell.length_b   1.000
_cell.length_c   1.000
_cell.angle_alpha   90.00
_cell.angle_beta   90.00
_cell.angle_gamma   90.00
#
_symmetry.space_group_name_H-M   'P 1'
#
loop_
_entity.id
_entity.type
_entity.pdbx_description
1 polymer ?
#
loop_
_entity_poly.entity_id
_entity_poly.type
_entity_poly.pdbx_seq_one_letter_code
_entity_poly.pdbx_strand_id
1 'polypeptide(L)'
;AVAARMVGVARHIQLGYDDSGMAGWPQNKESDSFVATPVATVAAQILAVIEEEQPEVVLTYDERGFYGHPDHIHAHQATMAAVEPSTSVERLYYPVIPQLARQEVRDLAQQGGLSMPAWVTTAKGTPDNLVSTSLPTAPYSERKRAAIAAHASQTDNAEIVALAPLLFENLFGREFYQRGWSRREALNDQTDLFGGI
;
A
#
# COMPACT_ATOMS: atom_id res chain seq x y z
N ALA A 1 2.32 -13.90 -7.88
CA ALA A 1 2.95 -15.16 -7.40
C ALA A 1 4.47 -15.07 -7.21
N VAL A 2 5.27 -14.63 -8.21
CA VAL A 2 6.75 -14.56 -8.06
C VAL A 2 7.19 -13.50 -7.06
N ALA A 3 6.79 -12.24 -7.24
CA ALA A 3 7.16 -11.13 -6.34
C ALA A 3 6.78 -11.41 -4.89
N ALA A 4 5.57 -11.92 -4.64
CA ALA A 4 5.08 -12.33 -3.33
C ALA A 4 6.06 -13.30 -2.63
N ARG A 5 6.51 -14.36 -3.31
CA ARG A 5 7.50 -15.29 -2.75
C ARG A 5 8.85 -14.63 -2.47
N MET A 6 9.29 -13.71 -3.33
CA MET A 6 10.57 -13.02 -3.13
C MET A 6 10.59 -12.19 -1.86
N VAL A 7 9.44 -11.64 -1.46
CA VAL A 7 9.30 -10.87 -0.21
C VAL A 7 8.85 -11.72 0.98
N GLY A 8 8.75 -13.05 0.83
CA GLY A 8 8.45 -13.98 1.91
C GLY A 8 6.97 -14.22 2.19
N VAL A 9 6.07 -13.81 1.30
CA VAL A 9 4.63 -14.11 1.42
C VAL A 9 4.41 -15.62 1.21
N ALA A 10 3.91 -16.29 2.24
CA ALA A 10 3.63 -17.73 2.22
C ALA A 10 2.37 -18.06 1.41
N ARG A 11 1.33 -17.22 1.50
CA ARG A 11 0.04 -17.41 0.84
C ARG A 11 -0.40 -16.14 0.13
N HIS A 12 -0.80 -16.29 -1.13
CA HIS A 12 -1.35 -15.23 -1.97
C HIS A 12 -2.73 -15.64 -2.43
N ILE A 13 -3.74 -14.84 -2.11
CA ILE A 13 -5.15 -15.08 -2.43
C ILE A 13 -5.58 -14.03 -3.46
N GLN A 14 -6.18 -14.47 -4.56
CA GLN A 14 -6.83 -13.59 -5.53
C GLN A 14 -8.35 -13.69 -5.32
N LEU A 15 -9.02 -12.56 -5.17
CA LEU A 15 -10.47 -12.52 -4.95
C LEU A 15 -11.29 -12.70 -6.26
N GLY A 16 -10.63 -12.71 -7.41
CA GLY A 16 -11.23 -13.11 -8.69
C GLY A 16 -12.01 -12.03 -9.44
N TYR A 17 -11.73 -10.75 -9.16
CA TYR A 17 -12.33 -9.61 -9.88
C TYR A 17 -11.38 -9.05 -10.94
N ASP A 18 -11.95 -8.47 -11.99
CA ASP A 18 -11.20 -7.78 -13.03
C ASP A 18 -10.81 -6.36 -12.60
N ASP A 19 -9.67 -5.89 -13.14
CA ASP A 19 -9.21 -4.50 -13.01
C ASP A 19 -10.27 -3.56 -13.60
N SER A 20 -10.71 -2.59 -12.79
CA SER A 20 -11.75 -1.66 -13.20
C SER A 20 -11.24 -0.55 -14.10
N GLY A 21 -9.93 -0.35 -14.20
CA GLY A 21 -9.31 0.79 -14.84
C GLY A 21 -9.56 2.12 -14.11
N MET A 22 -9.10 3.22 -14.72
CA MET A 22 -9.24 4.55 -14.13
C MET A 22 -10.68 5.04 -14.12
N ALA A 23 -10.98 5.98 -13.21
CA ALA A 23 -12.32 6.55 -13.08
C ALA A 23 -12.84 7.13 -14.41
N GLY A 24 -14.06 6.74 -14.78
CA GLY A 24 -14.73 7.17 -16.00
C GLY A 24 -14.43 6.31 -17.24
N TRP A 25 -13.57 5.29 -17.10
CA TRP A 25 -13.31 4.34 -18.19
C TRP A 25 -14.48 3.36 -18.38
N PRO A 26 -14.68 2.80 -19.59
CA PRO A 26 -15.75 1.83 -19.85
C PRO A 26 -15.74 0.62 -18.90
N GLN A 27 -14.54 0.14 -18.55
CA GLN A 27 -14.31 -1.01 -17.67
C GLN A 27 -15.01 -0.87 -16.31
N ASN A 28 -15.18 0.35 -15.78
CA ASN A 28 -15.88 0.59 -14.52
C ASN A 28 -17.34 0.10 -14.52
N LYS A 29 -17.93 -0.18 -15.70
CA LYS A 29 -19.32 -0.61 -15.88
C LYS A 29 -19.47 -2.08 -16.24
N GLU A 30 -18.36 -2.80 -16.47
CA GLU A 30 -18.40 -4.23 -16.76
C GLU A 30 -18.79 -4.98 -15.50
N SER A 31 -19.62 -6.03 -15.65
CA SER A 31 -20.19 -6.77 -14.51
C SER A 31 -19.14 -7.42 -13.62
N ASP A 32 -18.00 -7.78 -14.20
CA ASP A 32 -16.93 -8.51 -13.54
C ASP A 32 -15.85 -7.57 -12.98
N SER A 33 -16.00 -6.25 -13.24
CA SER A 33 -15.09 -5.25 -12.70
C SER A 33 -15.22 -5.15 -11.18
N PHE A 34 -14.08 -4.95 -10.53
CA PHE A 34 -14.01 -4.90 -9.08
C PHE A 34 -14.90 -3.81 -8.48
N VAL A 35 -14.93 -2.61 -9.07
CA VAL A 35 -15.76 -1.49 -8.57
C VAL A 35 -17.25 -1.63 -8.85
N ALA A 36 -17.65 -2.46 -9.82
CA ALA A 36 -19.07 -2.75 -10.06
C ALA A 36 -19.62 -3.76 -9.04
N THR A 37 -18.74 -4.54 -8.40
CA THR A 37 -19.13 -5.47 -7.35
C THR A 37 -19.55 -4.71 -6.08
N PRO A 38 -20.65 -5.08 -5.40
CA PRO A 38 -21.05 -4.42 -4.16
C PRO A 38 -19.97 -4.55 -3.08
N VAL A 39 -19.68 -3.46 -2.37
CA VAL A 39 -18.71 -3.41 -1.26
C VAL A 39 -18.96 -4.54 -0.24
N ALA A 40 -20.22 -4.81 0.11
CA ALA A 40 -20.58 -5.86 1.07
C ALA A 40 -20.19 -7.27 0.58
N THR A 41 -20.26 -7.53 -0.73
CA THR A 41 -19.84 -8.81 -1.33
C THR A 41 -18.34 -8.99 -1.23
N VAL A 42 -17.56 -7.97 -1.55
CA VAL A 42 -16.10 -8.00 -1.41
C VAL A 42 -15.70 -8.10 0.07
N ALA A 43 -16.34 -7.31 0.94
CA ALA A 43 -16.10 -7.32 2.38
C ALA A 43 -16.34 -8.69 2.99
N ALA A 44 -17.38 -9.41 2.58
CA ALA A 44 -17.63 -10.78 3.05
C ALA A 44 -16.51 -11.75 2.69
N GLN A 45 -15.91 -11.62 1.50
CA GLN A 45 -14.76 -12.44 1.12
C GLN A 45 -13.49 -12.07 1.90
N ILE A 46 -13.24 -10.77 2.11
CA ILE A 46 -12.11 -10.31 2.93
C ILE A 46 -12.28 -10.78 4.37
N LEU A 47 -13.50 -10.69 4.94
CA LEU A 47 -13.80 -11.16 6.28
C LEU A 47 -13.55 -12.67 6.40
N ALA A 48 -13.95 -13.48 5.41
CA ALA A 48 -13.67 -14.91 5.42
C ALA A 48 -12.15 -15.21 5.49
N VAL A 49 -11.33 -14.43 4.79
CA VAL A 49 -9.85 -14.53 4.88
C VAL A 49 -9.34 -14.08 6.25
N ILE A 50 -9.89 -13.00 6.81
CA ILE A 50 -9.55 -12.52 8.16
C ILE A 50 -9.92 -13.59 9.21
N GLU A 51 -11.08 -14.24 9.07
CA GLU A 51 -11.51 -15.31 9.97
C GLU A 51 -10.63 -16.55 9.84
N GLU A 52 -10.11 -16.85 8.65
CA GLU A 52 -9.19 -17.96 8.42
C GLU A 52 -7.78 -17.69 8.97
N GLU A 53 -7.22 -16.52 8.68
CA GLU A 53 -5.82 -16.17 9.01
C GLU A 53 -5.68 -15.56 10.42
N GLN A 54 -6.80 -15.10 11.02
CA GLN A 54 -6.85 -14.43 12.32
C GLN A 54 -5.79 -13.31 12.49
N PRO A 55 -5.65 -12.37 11.52
CA PRO A 55 -4.62 -11.35 11.62
C PRO A 55 -4.93 -10.33 12.71
N GLU A 56 -3.89 -9.89 13.42
CA GLU A 56 -3.96 -8.80 14.41
C GLU A 56 -3.80 -7.43 13.75
N VAL A 57 -3.06 -7.37 12.64
CA VAL A 57 -2.78 -6.14 11.88
C VAL A 57 -3.22 -6.31 10.42
N VAL A 58 -3.97 -5.34 9.91
CA VAL A 58 -4.37 -5.25 8.50
C VAL A 58 -3.77 -4.02 7.84
N LEU A 59 -3.29 -4.16 6.61
CA LEU A 59 -2.82 -3.05 5.78
C LEU A 59 -3.75 -2.92 4.56
N THR A 60 -4.19 -1.70 4.25
CA THR A 60 -5.00 -1.40 3.05
C THR A 60 -4.78 0.04 2.60
N TYR A 61 -5.46 0.49 1.55
CA TYR A 61 -5.37 1.88 1.07
C TYR A 61 -6.11 2.85 2.00
N ASP A 62 -5.75 4.13 1.93
CA ASP A 62 -6.53 5.22 2.54
C ASP A 62 -7.84 5.48 1.78
N GLU A 63 -8.69 6.36 2.31
CA GLU A 63 -10.00 6.68 1.71
C GLU A 63 -9.91 7.34 0.32
N ARG A 64 -8.70 7.78 -0.07
CA ARG A 64 -8.41 8.42 -1.36
C ARG A 64 -7.82 7.45 -2.37
N GLY A 65 -7.51 6.21 -1.96
CA GLY A 65 -6.89 5.23 -2.82
C GLY A 65 -5.50 5.65 -3.32
N PHE A 66 -4.75 6.36 -2.47
CA PHE A 66 -3.41 6.92 -2.76
C PHE A 66 -3.40 8.03 -3.84
N TYR A 67 -3.68 7.71 -5.11
CA TYR A 67 -3.79 8.69 -6.22
C TYR A 67 -5.19 8.75 -6.85
N GLY A 68 -6.20 8.19 -6.19
CA GLY A 68 -7.59 8.22 -6.69
C GLY A 68 -7.96 7.06 -7.61
N HIS A 69 -7.20 5.96 -7.62
CA HIS A 69 -7.59 4.78 -8.38
C HIS A 69 -8.91 4.21 -7.83
N PRO A 70 -9.94 3.94 -8.67
CA PRO A 70 -11.21 3.40 -8.21
C PRO A 70 -11.06 2.10 -7.42
N ASP A 71 -10.22 1.17 -7.89
CA ASP A 71 -10.00 -0.10 -7.19
C ASP A 71 -9.35 0.08 -5.81
N HIS A 72 -8.45 1.05 -5.64
CA HIS A 72 -7.86 1.31 -4.32
C HIS A 72 -8.91 1.84 -3.33
N ILE A 73 -9.78 2.74 -3.79
CA ILE A 73 -10.88 3.28 -2.97
C ILE A 73 -11.87 2.16 -2.63
N HIS A 74 -12.21 1.31 -3.59
CA HIS A 74 -13.12 0.19 -3.36
C HIS A 74 -12.52 -0.85 -2.41
N ALA A 75 -11.23 -1.16 -2.55
CA ALA A 75 -10.50 -2.03 -1.63
C ALA A 75 -10.45 -1.45 -0.21
N HIS A 76 -10.25 -0.14 -0.06
CA HIS A 76 -10.35 0.55 1.23
C HIS A 76 -11.74 0.33 1.86
N GLN A 77 -12.81 0.66 1.13
CA GLN A 77 -14.19 0.55 1.62
C GLN A 77 -14.54 -0.88 2.04
N ALA A 78 -14.20 -1.87 1.20
CA ALA A 78 -14.46 -3.27 1.48
C ALA A 78 -13.64 -3.80 2.67
N THR A 79 -12.37 -3.38 2.79
CA THR A 79 -11.53 -3.77 3.93
C THR A 79 -12.07 -3.19 5.23
N MET A 80 -12.46 -1.91 5.25
CA MET A 80 -13.03 -1.28 6.44
C MET A 80 -14.33 -1.97 6.88
N ALA A 81 -15.20 -2.30 5.94
CA ALA A 81 -16.44 -3.05 6.21
C ALA A 81 -16.18 -4.49 6.70
N ALA A 82 -15.09 -5.12 6.29
CA ALA A 82 -14.68 -6.45 6.76
C ALA A 82 -14.03 -6.42 8.15
N VAL A 83 -13.31 -5.35 8.50
CA VAL A 83 -12.65 -5.20 9.80
C VAL A 83 -13.67 -4.95 10.92
N GLU A 84 -14.75 -4.23 10.65
CA GLU A 84 -15.77 -3.91 11.67
C GLU A 84 -16.32 -5.14 12.43
N PRO A 85 -16.76 -6.23 11.77
CA PRO A 85 -17.22 -7.44 12.44
C PRO A 85 -16.09 -8.39 12.90
N SER A 86 -14.84 -8.15 12.50
CA SER A 86 -13.72 -9.02 12.86
C SER A 86 -13.45 -9.03 14.36
N THR A 87 -13.06 -10.18 14.90
CA THR A 87 -12.64 -10.35 16.30
C THR A 87 -11.12 -10.41 16.49
N SER A 88 -10.36 -10.71 15.43
CA SER A 88 -8.90 -10.85 15.50
C SER A 88 -8.16 -9.54 15.24
N VAL A 89 -8.71 -8.68 14.38
CA VAL A 89 -8.02 -7.46 13.96
C VAL A 89 -8.00 -6.47 15.11
N GLU A 90 -6.81 -6.05 15.51
CA GLU A 90 -6.58 -5.06 16.56
C GLU A 90 -6.23 -3.70 15.99
N ARG A 91 -5.56 -3.67 14.83
CA ARG A 91 -5.08 -2.44 14.19
C ARG A 91 -5.16 -2.51 12.68
N LEU A 92 -5.44 -1.36 12.06
CA LEU A 92 -5.38 -1.18 10.62
C LEU A 92 -4.59 0.06 10.26
N TYR A 93 -3.73 -0.06 9.25
CA TYR A 93 -2.88 1.02 8.77
C TYR A 93 -2.95 1.21 7.26
N TYR A 94 -2.72 2.45 6.84
CA TYR A 94 -2.57 2.84 5.45
C TYR A 94 -1.09 3.10 5.14
N PRO A 95 -0.50 2.50 4.09
CA PRO A 95 0.82 2.89 3.63
C PRO A 95 0.73 4.31 3.05
N VAL A 96 1.63 5.19 3.46
CA VAL A 96 1.63 6.61 3.09
C VAL A 96 3.02 7.09 2.72
N ILE A 97 3.09 8.26 2.08
CA ILE A 97 4.34 8.97 1.82
C ILE A 97 4.28 10.31 2.56
N PRO A 98 5.05 10.52 3.64
CA PRO A 98 5.07 11.78 4.38
C PRO A 98 5.58 12.95 3.52
N GLN A 99 5.11 14.16 3.79
CA GLN A 99 5.52 15.35 3.06
C GLN A 99 7.02 15.63 3.18
N LEU A 100 7.62 15.45 4.36
CA LEU A 100 9.06 15.65 4.56
C LEU A 100 9.90 14.61 3.81
N ALA A 101 9.59 13.32 3.93
CA ALA A 101 10.30 12.26 3.20
C ALA A 101 10.26 12.50 1.68
N ARG A 102 9.12 12.98 1.16
CA ARG A 102 8.97 13.35 -0.25
C ARG A 102 9.88 14.53 -0.63
N GLN A 103 9.99 15.53 0.25
CA GLN A 103 10.84 16.70 0.03
C GLN A 103 12.32 16.30 -0.01
N GLU A 104 12.76 15.44 0.91
CA GLU A 104 14.13 14.91 0.95
C GLU A 104 14.52 14.22 -0.36
N VAL A 105 13.66 13.34 -0.88
CA VAL A 105 13.89 12.66 -2.17
C VAL A 105 14.03 13.67 -3.32
N ARG A 106 13.17 14.72 -3.34
CA ARG A 106 13.23 15.75 -4.38
C ARG A 106 14.53 16.54 -4.31
N ASP A 107 14.95 16.93 -3.12
CA ASP A 107 16.17 17.71 -2.93
C ASP A 107 17.40 16.91 -3.33
N LEU A 108 17.46 15.62 -2.97
CA LEU A 108 18.52 14.72 -3.41
C LEU A 108 18.57 14.55 -4.93
N ALA A 109 17.42 14.36 -5.57
CA ALA A 109 17.34 14.25 -7.02
C ALA A 109 17.83 15.53 -7.71
N GLN A 110 17.40 16.70 -7.23
CA GLN A 110 17.82 18.00 -7.77
C GLN A 110 19.33 18.23 -7.59
N GLN A 111 19.87 17.98 -6.40
CA GLN A 111 21.30 18.15 -6.12
C GLN A 111 22.17 17.21 -6.96
N GLY A 112 21.70 15.99 -7.21
CA GLY A 112 22.39 14.99 -8.03
C GLY A 112 22.18 15.13 -9.55
N GLY A 113 21.31 16.03 -10.01
CA GLY A 113 20.92 16.11 -11.42
C GLY A 113 20.21 14.85 -11.93
N LEU A 114 19.51 14.14 -11.04
CA LEU A 114 18.86 12.86 -11.31
C LEU A 114 17.39 13.06 -11.66
N SER A 115 16.90 12.34 -12.66
CA SER A 115 15.48 12.34 -13.03
C SER A 115 14.67 11.49 -12.05
N MET A 116 13.43 11.91 -11.77
CA MET A 116 12.48 11.19 -10.93
C MET A 116 11.18 10.95 -11.70
N PRO A 117 10.53 9.80 -11.52
CA PRO A 117 9.21 9.55 -12.10
C PRO A 117 8.20 10.65 -11.71
N ALA A 118 7.35 11.05 -12.65
CA ALA A 118 6.42 12.16 -12.45
C ALA A 118 5.46 11.93 -11.26
N TRP A 119 5.00 10.71 -11.05
CA TRP A 119 4.10 10.38 -9.93
C TRP A 119 4.77 10.59 -8.56
N VAL A 120 6.10 10.34 -8.45
CA VAL A 120 6.87 10.59 -7.22
C VAL A 120 6.93 12.09 -6.91
N THR A 121 6.98 12.94 -7.94
CA THR A 121 7.13 14.40 -7.82
C THR A 121 5.81 15.17 -7.80
N THR A 122 4.68 14.55 -8.17
CA THR A 122 3.38 15.23 -8.29
C THR A 122 2.37 14.90 -7.17
N ALA A 123 2.50 13.76 -6.48
CA ALA A 123 1.63 13.40 -5.34
C ALA A 123 1.65 14.44 -4.20
N LYS A 124 0.56 14.73 -3.50
CA LYS A 124 0.61 15.72 -2.40
C LYS A 124 1.38 15.23 -1.17
N GLY A 125 1.46 13.91 -0.96
CA GLY A 125 1.96 13.31 0.26
C GLY A 125 0.99 13.51 1.44
N THR A 126 1.23 12.76 2.51
CA THR A 126 0.48 12.79 3.75
C THR A 126 1.13 13.77 4.74
N PRO A 127 0.38 14.66 5.40
CA PRO A 127 0.92 15.51 6.47
C PRO A 127 1.67 14.68 7.52
N ASP A 128 2.88 15.07 7.89
CA ASP A 128 3.76 14.26 8.74
C ASP A 128 3.15 13.96 10.12
N ASN A 129 2.27 14.83 10.64
CA ASN A 129 1.56 14.63 11.89
C ASN A 129 0.47 13.53 11.84
N LEU A 130 0.10 13.04 10.66
CA LEU A 130 -0.81 11.90 10.48
C LEU A 130 -0.05 10.57 10.38
N VAL A 131 1.28 10.60 10.26
CA VAL A 131 2.11 9.40 10.21
C VAL A 131 2.26 8.86 11.62
N SER A 132 1.77 7.64 11.86
CA SER A 132 1.87 6.98 13.15
C SER A 132 3.13 6.11 13.25
N THR A 133 3.54 5.50 12.14
CA THR A 133 4.57 4.46 12.13
C THR A 133 5.57 4.69 11.01
N SER A 134 6.85 4.48 11.30
CA SER A 134 7.92 4.47 10.32
C SER A 134 8.80 3.24 10.51
N LEU A 135 8.87 2.39 9.47
CA LEU A 135 9.65 1.17 9.47
C LEU A 135 10.93 1.36 8.66
N PRO A 136 12.12 1.17 9.26
CA PRO A 136 13.37 1.16 8.52
C PRO A 136 13.49 -0.15 7.73
N THR A 137 13.34 -0.07 6.41
CA THR A 137 13.33 -1.21 5.50
C THR A 137 14.54 -1.26 4.57
N ALA A 138 15.52 -0.37 4.75
CA ALA A 138 16.74 -0.28 3.96
C ALA A 138 17.49 -1.62 3.80
N PRO A 139 17.61 -2.48 4.84
CA PRO A 139 18.23 -3.80 4.68
C PRO A 139 17.52 -4.72 3.66
N TYR A 140 16.27 -4.40 3.29
CA TYR A 140 15.45 -5.15 2.34
C TYR A 140 15.29 -4.45 0.98
N SER A 141 15.91 -3.29 0.75
CA SER A 141 15.74 -2.50 -0.47
C SER A 141 16.04 -3.29 -1.74
N GLU A 142 17.12 -4.06 -1.80
CA GLU A 142 17.46 -4.87 -2.98
C GLU A 142 16.43 -5.98 -3.24
N ARG A 143 15.91 -6.61 -2.17
CA ARG A 143 14.83 -7.60 -2.29
C ARG A 143 13.56 -6.96 -2.83
N LYS A 144 13.20 -5.77 -2.33
CA LYS A 144 12.06 -5.00 -2.82
C LYS A 144 12.24 -4.59 -4.29
N ARG A 145 13.42 -4.09 -4.67
CA ARG A 145 13.75 -3.76 -6.07
C ARG A 145 13.57 -4.95 -7.00
N ALA A 146 14.10 -6.11 -6.60
CA ALA A 146 13.97 -7.33 -7.39
C ALA A 146 12.51 -7.81 -7.49
N ALA A 147 11.72 -7.67 -6.41
CA ALA A 147 10.30 -7.97 -6.44
C ALA A 147 9.52 -7.04 -7.37
N ILE A 148 9.81 -5.73 -7.37
CA ILE A 148 9.22 -4.75 -8.30
C ILE A 148 9.58 -5.13 -9.75
N ALA A 149 10.84 -5.47 -10.01
CA ALA A 149 11.31 -5.88 -11.34
C ALA A 149 10.63 -7.15 -11.87
N ALA A 150 10.13 -8.04 -10.99
CA ALA A 150 9.39 -9.22 -11.40
C ALA A 150 8.02 -8.91 -12.04
N HIS A 151 7.50 -7.68 -11.87
CA HIS A 151 6.30 -7.18 -12.56
C HIS A 151 6.66 -6.61 -13.94
N ALA A 152 7.33 -7.40 -14.79
CA ALA A 152 7.93 -6.93 -16.04
C ALA A 152 6.95 -6.31 -17.06
N SER A 153 5.67 -6.64 -16.99
CA SER A 153 4.64 -6.04 -17.85
C SER A 153 4.15 -4.66 -17.37
N GLN A 154 4.50 -4.25 -16.15
CA GLN A 154 4.15 -2.94 -15.59
C GLN A 154 5.24 -1.94 -15.99
N THR A 155 5.04 -1.25 -17.11
CA THR A 155 6.08 -0.41 -17.73
C THR A 155 6.57 0.71 -16.81
N ASP A 156 5.69 1.28 -15.99
CA ASP A 156 6.03 2.35 -15.06
C ASP A 156 6.98 1.88 -13.94
N ASN A 157 7.02 0.57 -13.65
CA ASN A 157 7.98 0.00 -12.70
C ASN A 157 9.41 0.00 -13.23
N ALA A 158 9.62 0.03 -14.55
CA ALA A 158 10.96 0.06 -15.12
C ALA A 158 11.73 1.32 -14.70
N GLU A 159 11.04 2.47 -14.61
CA GLU A 159 11.64 3.72 -14.15
C GLU A 159 12.09 3.63 -12.69
N ILE A 160 11.30 2.98 -11.83
CA ILE A 160 11.63 2.74 -10.42
C ILE A 160 12.86 1.83 -10.29
N VAL A 161 12.88 0.73 -11.04
CA VAL A 161 13.96 -0.25 -11.01
C VAL A 161 15.27 0.39 -11.49
N ALA A 162 15.20 1.30 -12.46
CA ALA A 162 16.36 1.98 -13.05
C ALA A 162 16.93 3.13 -12.20
N LEU A 163 16.30 3.51 -11.08
CA LEU A 163 16.81 4.58 -10.21
C LEU A 163 18.26 4.33 -9.75
N ALA A 164 19.02 5.39 -9.48
CA ALA A 164 20.31 5.24 -8.81
C ALA A 164 20.10 4.56 -7.43
N PRO A 165 21.01 3.67 -6.97
CA PRO A 165 20.84 2.94 -5.70
C PRO A 165 20.52 3.84 -4.50
N LEU A 166 21.22 4.99 -4.38
CA LEU A 166 20.97 5.97 -3.32
C LEU A 166 19.54 6.53 -3.35
N LEU A 167 19.01 6.84 -4.53
CA LEU A 167 17.63 7.33 -4.67
C LEU A 167 16.60 6.25 -4.39
N PHE A 168 16.87 5.01 -4.84
CA PHE A 168 16.00 3.88 -4.55
C PHE A 168 15.93 3.62 -3.05
N GLU A 169 17.07 3.58 -2.36
CA GLU A 169 17.11 3.38 -0.91
C GLU A 169 16.45 4.53 -0.15
N ASN A 170 16.62 5.78 -0.59
CA ASN A 170 15.94 6.92 0.04
C ASN A 170 14.42 6.86 -0.14
N LEU A 171 13.94 6.41 -1.30
CA LEU A 171 12.50 6.24 -1.56
C LEU A 171 11.87 5.03 -0.87
N PHE A 172 12.58 3.90 -0.87
CA PHE A 172 12.00 2.59 -0.56
C PHE A 172 12.61 1.90 0.66
N GLY A 173 13.68 2.46 1.22
CA GLY A 173 14.36 1.98 2.43
C GLY A 173 13.72 2.47 3.74
N ARG A 174 12.62 3.23 3.64
CA ARG A 174 11.71 3.49 4.75
C ARG A 174 10.28 3.32 4.25
N GLU A 175 9.45 2.66 5.05
CA GLU A 175 8.01 2.61 4.83
C GLU A 175 7.31 3.38 5.94
N PHE A 176 6.25 4.11 5.58
CA PHE A 176 5.52 4.93 6.51
C PHE A 176 4.05 4.55 6.49
N TYR A 177 3.42 4.62 7.65
CA TYR A 177 2.03 4.24 7.80
C TYR A 177 1.27 5.26 8.63
N GLN A 178 0.04 5.51 8.22
CA GLN A 178 -0.98 6.22 8.99
C GLN A 178 -1.90 5.17 9.62
N ARG A 179 -2.13 5.26 10.93
CA ARG A 179 -3.11 4.43 11.62
C ARG A 179 -4.52 4.88 11.21
N GLY A 180 -5.25 3.98 10.55
CA GLY A 180 -6.61 4.23 10.06
C GLY A 180 -7.68 3.82 11.08
N TRP A 181 -7.40 2.76 11.83
CA TRP A 181 -8.31 2.22 12.85
C TRP A 181 -7.54 1.41 13.89
N SER A 182 -8.06 1.37 15.12
CA SER A 182 -7.59 0.44 16.15
C SER A 182 -8.72 0.10 17.11
N ARG A 183 -8.79 -1.17 17.54
CA ARG A 183 -9.79 -1.64 18.51
C ARG A 183 -9.61 -0.97 19.88
N ARG A 184 -8.35 -0.75 20.25
CA ARG A 184 -7.91 -0.14 21.50
C ARG A 184 -6.99 1.04 21.22
N GLU A 185 -6.67 1.81 22.24
CA GLU A 185 -5.60 2.81 22.14
C GLU A 185 -4.30 2.12 21.68
N ALA A 186 -3.76 2.57 20.56
CA ALA A 186 -2.52 2.03 20.01
C ALA A 186 -1.33 2.73 20.65
N LEU A 187 -0.50 1.93 21.33
CA LEU A 187 0.74 2.35 21.97
C LEU A 187 1.92 1.66 21.29
N ASN A 188 3.09 2.30 21.40
CA ASN A 188 4.39 1.79 20.95
C ASN A 188 4.45 1.41 19.47
N ASP A 189 3.63 2.05 18.63
CA ASP A 189 3.51 1.70 17.22
C ASP A 189 4.35 2.55 16.28
N GLN A 190 5.28 3.35 16.82
CA GLN A 190 6.10 4.26 16.03
C GLN A 190 7.09 3.52 15.11
N THR A 191 7.56 2.34 15.51
CA THR A 191 8.53 1.52 14.74
C THR A 191 8.13 0.04 14.65
N ASP A 192 6.91 -0.30 15.05
CA ASP A 192 6.36 -1.65 15.04
C ASP A 192 4.84 -1.57 14.87
N LEU A 193 4.28 -2.14 13.81
CA LEU A 193 2.84 -2.09 13.57
C LEU A 193 2.04 -2.85 14.64
N PHE A 194 2.64 -3.87 15.26
CA PHE A 194 2.02 -4.65 16.33
C PHE A 194 2.10 -3.91 17.66
N GLY A 195 3.20 -3.20 17.92
CA GLY A 195 3.40 -2.43 19.16
C GLY A 195 3.28 -3.29 20.41
N GLY A 196 3.67 -4.56 20.32
CA GLY A 196 3.64 -5.54 21.41
C GLY A 196 2.26 -6.09 21.82
N ILE A 197 1.26 -6.01 20.94
CA ILE A 197 0.01 -6.78 21.10
C ILE A 197 0.27 -8.29 21.06
#